data_AF-A0A8J7K4K0-F1
#
_entry.id   AF-A0A8J7K4K0-F1
#
_cell.length_a   1.000
_cell.length_b   1.000
_cell.length_c   1.000
_cell.angle_alpha   90.00
_cell.angle_beta   90.00
_cell.angle_gamma   90.00
#
_symmetry.space_group_name_H-M   'P 1'
#
loop_
_entity.id
_entity.type
_entity.pdbx_description
1 polymer ?
#
loop_
_entity_poly.entity_id
_entity_poly.type
_entity_poly.pdbx_seq_one_letter_code
_entity_poly.pdbx_strand_id
1 'polypeptide(L)'
;MKYLLSILFTVLFFSCKINNKTHQLELESIKKNKSGYNLIVSTQIDLNEIKLNHNFSDQRFIGHLKNKEINDYSIIITGNFDTALQLKKGNKYYYTINVTIEEKERKLAHNDTIIAYLQLSYKEGRTYPTKSIEIPANSFISLK
;
A
#
# COMPACT_ATOMS: atom_id res chain seq x y z
N MET A 1 -32.67 47.51 -23.05
CA MET A 1 -31.20 47.59 -22.86
C MET A 1 -30.90 47.08 -21.45
N LYS A 2 -30.17 45.96 -21.33
CA LYS A 2 -28.77 45.90 -20.83
C LYS A 2 -28.70 46.42 -19.38
N TYR A 3 -28.43 45.63 -18.34
CA TYR A 3 -27.40 44.62 -18.14
C TYR A 3 -27.96 43.55 -17.17
N LEU A 4 -28.10 42.29 -17.56
CA LEU A 4 -27.04 41.29 -17.70
C LEU A 4 -26.16 41.16 -16.45
N LEU A 5 -26.36 40.01 -15.79
CA LEU A 5 -25.32 39.10 -15.32
C LEU A 5 -24.51 39.50 -14.07
N SER A 6 -24.47 38.51 -13.18
CA SER A 6 -23.22 38.00 -12.61
C SER A 6 -22.71 38.66 -11.34
N ILE A 7 -23.23 38.19 -10.20
CA ILE A 7 -22.34 37.71 -9.13
C ILE A 7 -22.84 36.32 -8.70
N LEU A 8 -22.73 35.38 -9.64
CA LEU A 8 -22.65 33.95 -9.35
C LEU A 8 -21.14 33.63 -9.25
N PHE A 9 -20.51 34.05 -8.16
CA PHE A 9 -19.09 33.86 -7.86
C PHE A 9 -19.02 33.68 -6.33
N THR A 10 -18.51 32.62 -5.74
CA THR A 10 -17.76 31.47 -6.23
C THR A 10 -17.82 30.52 -5.06
N VAL A 11 -18.76 29.58 -5.07
CA VAL A 11 -18.67 28.43 -4.19
C VAL A 11 -17.68 27.49 -4.85
N LEU A 12 -16.39 27.82 -4.74
CA LEU A 12 -15.31 26.86 -4.94
C LEU A 12 -15.35 25.90 -3.74
N PHE A 13 -16.38 25.07 -3.69
CA PHE A 13 -16.22 23.76 -3.07
C PHE A 13 -15.16 23.05 -3.91
N PHE A 14 -13.90 23.17 -3.49
CA PHE A 14 -12.93 22.11 -3.71
C PHE A 14 -13.46 20.87 -2.96
N SER A 15 -14.53 20.28 -3.50
CA SER A 15 -14.76 18.86 -3.34
C SER A 15 -13.61 18.20 -4.07
N CYS A 16 -12.49 18.05 -3.36
CA CYS A 16 -11.48 17.07 -3.66
C CYS A 16 -12.21 15.72 -3.55
N LYS A 17 -12.93 15.33 -4.61
CA LYS A 17 -13.54 14.02 -4.71
C LYS A 17 -12.37 13.07 -4.78
N ILE A 18 -12.01 12.51 -3.63
CA ILE A 18 -11.12 11.35 -3.56
C ILE A 18 -11.74 10.34 -4.53
N ASN A 19 -11.03 10.12 -5.63
CA ASN A 19 -11.45 9.26 -6.71
C ASN A 19 -11.65 7.86 -6.12
N ASN A 20 -12.91 7.44 -5.91
CA ASN A 20 -13.28 6.15 -5.33
C ASN A 20 -12.98 4.95 -6.26
N LYS A 21 -12.21 5.15 -7.33
CA LYS A 21 -11.70 4.04 -8.13
C LYS A 21 -10.83 3.17 -7.22
N THR A 22 -11.31 1.95 -7.08
CA THR A 22 -10.70 0.91 -6.27
C THR A 22 -9.49 0.38 -7.00
N HIS A 23 -8.33 0.99 -6.78
CA HIS A 23 -7.08 0.51 -7.36
C HIS A 23 -6.45 -0.48 -6.37
N GLN A 24 -6.77 -1.75 -6.54
CA GLN A 24 -6.21 -2.82 -5.73
C GLN A 24 -4.69 -2.86 -5.91
N LEU A 25 -3.96 -3.11 -4.83
CA LEU A 25 -2.58 -3.53 -4.93
C LEU A 25 -2.58 -4.92 -5.60
N GLU A 26 -1.54 -5.26 -6.36
CA GLU A 26 -1.39 -6.56 -7.01
C GLU A 26 0.01 -7.10 -6.68
N LEU A 27 0.09 -8.40 -6.40
CA LEU A 27 1.37 -9.07 -6.23
C LEU A 27 1.90 -9.54 -7.59
N GLU A 28 3.07 -9.05 -8.00
CA GLU A 28 3.67 -9.37 -9.29
C GLU A 28 4.71 -10.49 -9.18
N SER A 29 5.56 -10.44 -8.14
CA SER A 29 6.52 -11.52 -7.87
C SER A 29 7.05 -11.52 -6.44
N ILE A 30 7.55 -12.67 -6.00
CA ILE A 30 8.28 -12.86 -4.74
C ILE A 30 9.55 -13.65 -5.03
N LYS A 31 10.68 -13.19 -4.50
CA LYS A 31 11.96 -13.91 -4.54
C LYS A 31 12.61 -13.92 -3.17
N LYS A 32 13.19 -15.05 -2.77
CA LYS A 32 14.03 -15.10 -1.56
C LYS A 32 15.35 -14.39 -1.82
N ASN A 33 15.83 -13.62 -0.85
CA ASN A 33 17.16 -13.01 -0.85
C ASN A 33 17.89 -13.33 0.47
N LYS A 34 19.13 -12.86 0.63
CA LYS A 34 19.95 -13.16 1.83
C LYS A 34 19.34 -12.66 3.15
N SER A 35 18.45 -11.66 3.10
CA SER A 35 17.96 -10.94 4.28
C SER A 35 16.44 -11.09 4.50
N GLY A 36 15.77 -11.91 3.68
CA GLY A 36 14.31 -12.06 3.70
C GLY A 36 13.77 -12.32 2.31
N TYR A 37 12.83 -11.48 1.86
CA TYR A 37 12.19 -11.62 0.55
C TYR A 37 12.18 -10.28 -0.17
N ASN A 38 12.32 -10.33 -1.49
CA ASN A 38 12.11 -9.21 -2.38
C ASN A 38 10.75 -9.39 -3.05
N LEU A 39 9.83 -8.47 -2.79
CA LEU A 39 8.50 -8.43 -3.37
C LEU A 39 8.46 -7.35 -4.44
N ILE A 40 7.80 -7.66 -5.54
CA ILE A 40 7.35 -6.67 -6.51
C ILE A 40 5.84 -6.63 -6.42
N VAL A 41 5.30 -5.47 -6.12
CA VAL A 41 3.87 -5.20 -6.14
C VAL A 41 3.57 -4.07 -7.11
N SER A 42 2.34 -4.02 -7.61
CA SER A 42 1.89 -2.95 -8.49
C SER A 42 0.56 -2.36 -8.05
N THR A 43 0.33 -1.10 -8.38
CA THR A 43 -0.99 -0.47 -8.28
C THR A 43 -1.16 0.53 -9.43
N GLN A 44 -2.39 0.93 -9.72
CA GLN A 44 -2.69 1.95 -10.72
C GLN A 44 -2.60 3.37 -10.15
N ILE A 45 -2.32 3.51 -8.84
CA ILE A 45 -2.17 4.80 -8.16
C ILE A 45 -0.70 5.22 -8.12
N ASP A 46 -0.44 6.49 -8.42
CA ASP A 46 0.86 7.12 -8.22
C ASP A 46 1.06 7.45 -6.73
N LEU A 47 1.68 6.54 -5.98
CA LEU A 47 1.93 6.77 -4.55
C LEU A 47 2.95 7.88 -4.28
N ASN A 48 3.83 8.18 -5.23
CA ASN A 48 4.75 9.31 -5.10
C ASN A 48 4.00 10.64 -5.17
N GLU A 49 3.07 10.78 -6.11
CA GLU A 49 2.21 11.95 -6.20
C GLU A 49 1.39 12.15 -4.90
N ILE A 50 0.79 11.07 -4.37
CA ILE A 50 0.05 11.12 -3.09
C ILE A 50 0.98 11.52 -1.94
N LYS A 51 2.17 10.92 -1.85
CA LYS A 51 3.16 11.23 -0.82
C LYS A 51 3.52 12.71 -0.82
N LEU A 52 3.79 13.29 -1.99
CA LEU A 52 4.16 14.70 -2.13
C LEU A 52 2.98 15.63 -1.82
N ASN A 53 1.79 15.33 -2.35
CA ASN A 53 0.59 16.16 -2.12
C ASN A 53 0.18 16.22 -0.64
N HIS A 54 0.41 15.13 0.10
CA HIS A 54 0.07 15.04 1.51
C HIS A 54 1.27 15.21 2.45
N ASN A 55 2.49 15.34 1.95
CA ASN A 55 3.73 15.38 2.74
C ASN A 55 3.89 14.18 3.71
N PHE A 56 3.56 12.98 3.25
CA PHE A 56 3.82 11.77 4.03
C PHE A 56 5.33 11.56 4.22
N SER A 57 5.74 11.18 5.44
CA SER A 57 7.15 11.07 5.84
C SER A 57 7.62 9.63 5.99
N ASP A 58 6.70 8.67 6.04
CA ASP A 58 6.98 7.26 6.23
C ASP A 58 6.27 6.41 5.18
N GLN A 59 6.90 5.30 4.80
CA GLN A 59 6.54 4.45 3.66
C GLN A 59 6.84 2.99 4.01
N ARG A 60 5.80 2.22 4.32
CA ARG A 60 5.95 0.82 4.76
C ARG A 60 5.06 -0.13 3.99
N PHE A 61 5.54 -1.35 3.83
CA PHE A 61 4.73 -2.51 3.49
C PHE A 61 4.42 -3.26 4.78
N ILE A 62 3.13 -3.55 5.02
CA ILE A 62 2.67 -4.20 6.25
C ILE A 62 1.77 -5.37 5.86
N GLY A 63 1.97 -6.52 6.49
CA GLY A 63 1.13 -7.71 6.33
C GLY A 63 0.71 -8.34 7.66
N HIS A 64 -0.55 -8.80 7.72
CA HIS A 64 -1.18 -9.47 8.86
C HIS A 64 -1.88 -10.77 8.41
N LEU A 65 -2.17 -11.71 9.31
CA LEU A 65 -2.93 -12.91 8.96
C LEU A 65 -4.44 -12.63 8.78
N LYS A 66 -5.06 -13.21 7.75
CA LYS A 66 -6.46 -12.97 7.35
C LYS A 66 -7.53 -13.35 8.39
N ASN A 67 -7.21 -14.20 9.38
CA ASN A 67 -8.20 -14.81 10.27
C ASN A 67 -7.88 -14.68 11.76
N LYS A 68 -7.12 -13.65 12.18
CA LYS A 68 -7.00 -13.35 13.61
C LYS A 68 -8.20 -12.52 14.07
N GLU A 69 -8.67 -12.78 15.28
CA GLU A 69 -9.67 -11.95 15.95
C GLU A 69 -9.23 -10.48 15.90
N ILE A 70 -10.18 -9.54 15.85
CA ILE A 70 -9.93 -8.09 15.63
C ILE A 70 -8.88 -7.51 16.60
N ASN A 71 -8.65 -8.16 17.74
CA ASN A 71 -7.70 -7.73 18.76
C ASN A 71 -6.28 -8.29 18.60
N ASP A 72 -6.04 -9.13 17.60
CA ASP A 72 -4.80 -9.92 17.47
C ASP A 72 -4.09 -9.66 16.11
N TYR A 73 -4.26 -8.49 15.49
CA TYR A 73 -3.54 -8.12 14.26
C TYR A 73 -2.02 -7.92 14.47
N SER A 74 -1.29 -8.92 14.97
CA SER A 74 0.17 -8.88 15.00
C SER A 74 0.70 -8.80 13.57
N ILE A 75 1.55 -7.80 13.33
CA ILE A 75 2.22 -7.62 12.05
C ILE A 75 3.20 -8.78 11.89
N ILE A 76 3.05 -9.54 10.80
CA ILE A 76 3.90 -10.71 10.51
C ILE A 76 4.88 -10.44 9.37
N ILE A 77 4.61 -9.43 8.55
CA ILE A 77 5.50 -9.01 7.45
C ILE A 77 5.63 -7.50 7.49
N THR A 78 6.88 -7.04 7.49
CA THR A 78 7.23 -5.62 7.36
C THR A 78 8.25 -5.43 6.25
N GLY A 79 8.17 -4.31 5.56
CA GLY A 79 9.18 -3.89 4.62
C GLY A 79 9.15 -2.38 4.41
N ASN A 80 10.23 -1.84 3.90
CA ASN A 80 10.29 -0.44 3.48
C ASN A 80 10.32 -0.38 1.96
N PHE A 81 9.69 0.66 1.42
CA PHE A 81 9.71 0.96 0.00
C PHE A 81 9.91 2.47 -0.20
N ASP A 82 10.39 2.85 -1.38
CA ASP A 82 10.53 4.25 -1.73
C ASP A 82 9.69 4.58 -2.96
N THR A 83 8.65 5.39 -2.76
CA THR A 83 7.80 5.89 -3.85
C THR A 83 8.58 6.68 -4.89
N ALA A 84 9.70 7.32 -4.51
CA ALA A 84 10.54 8.03 -5.48
C ALA A 84 11.24 7.08 -6.48
N LEU A 85 11.40 5.80 -6.13
CA LEU A 85 12.02 4.77 -6.97
C LEU A 85 10.99 3.91 -7.72
N GLN A 86 9.72 4.32 -7.76
CA GLN A 86 8.68 3.58 -8.46
C GLN A 86 8.95 3.51 -9.97
N LEU A 87 8.62 2.38 -10.58
CA LEU A 87 8.74 2.19 -12.04
C LEU A 87 7.35 2.24 -12.69
N LYS A 88 7.15 3.12 -13.67
CA LYS A 88 5.90 3.20 -14.44
C LYS A 88 5.98 2.31 -15.68
N LYS A 89 5.01 1.40 -15.85
CA LYS A 89 4.82 0.63 -17.09
C LYS A 89 3.33 0.57 -17.43
N GLY A 90 2.97 1.05 -18.62
CA GLY A 90 1.56 1.20 -18.99
C GLY A 90 0.82 2.10 -17.99
N ASN A 91 -0.28 1.60 -17.43
CA ASN A 91 -1.10 2.27 -16.43
C ASN A 91 -0.78 1.86 -14.98
N LYS A 92 0.31 1.11 -14.75
CA LYS A 92 0.69 0.61 -13.43
C LYS A 92 2.01 1.22 -12.95
N TYR A 93 2.09 1.37 -11.64
CA TYR A 93 3.26 1.77 -10.87
C TYR A 93 3.74 0.57 -10.07
N TYR A 94 5.02 0.25 -10.21
CA TYR A 94 5.64 -0.93 -9.61
C TYR A 94 6.58 -0.51 -8.47
N TYR A 95 6.49 -1.24 -7.36
CA TYR A 95 7.28 -0.99 -6.15
C TYR A 95 8.05 -2.25 -5.79
N THR A 96 9.37 -2.10 -5.66
CA THR A 96 10.26 -3.14 -5.15
C THR A 96 10.40 -2.98 -3.65
N ILE A 97 10.18 -4.06 -2.90
CA ILE A 97 10.10 -4.04 -1.44
C ILE A 97 10.97 -5.15 -0.90
N ASN A 98 11.87 -4.81 0.02
CA ASN A 98 12.56 -5.81 0.82
C ASN A 98 11.74 -6.01 2.09
N VAL A 99 11.20 -7.22 2.25
CA VAL A 99 10.37 -7.57 3.41
C VAL A 99 11.04 -8.61 4.28
N THR A 100 10.77 -8.50 5.57
CA THR A 100 11.15 -9.44 6.62
C THR A 100 9.88 -10.06 7.18
N ILE A 101 9.94 -11.36 7.46
CA ILE A 101 8.86 -12.09 8.14
C ILE A 101 9.24 -12.23 9.60
N GLU A 102 8.42 -11.71 10.50
CA GLU A 102 8.61 -11.86 11.94
C GLU A 102 7.92 -13.15 12.44
N GLU A 103 8.71 -14.18 12.73
CA GLU A 103 8.21 -15.49 13.24
C GLU A 103 8.30 -15.58 14.79
N LYS A 104 8.18 -14.46 15.52
CA LYS A 104 8.43 -14.42 16.98
C LYS A 104 7.42 -15.24 17.80
N GLU A 105 6.14 -15.17 17.46
CA GLU A 105 5.06 -15.83 18.22
C GLU A 105 4.66 -17.17 17.60
N ARG A 106 4.90 -17.33 16.29
CA ARG A 106 4.46 -18.48 15.50
C ARG A 106 5.14 -18.47 14.12
N LYS A 107 5.37 -19.65 13.57
CA LYS A 107 5.79 -19.85 12.17
C LYS A 107 4.59 -19.77 11.22
N LEU A 108 4.80 -19.24 10.02
CA LEU A 108 3.80 -19.29 8.94
C LEU A 108 3.48 -20.75 8.56
N ALA A 109 2.21 -21.09 8.49
CA ALA A 109 1.71 -22.38 8.01
C ALA A 109 1.32 -22.31 6.53
N HIS A 110 1.35 -23.44 5.81
CA HIS A 110 1.07 -23.49 4.37
C HIS A 110 -0.33 -22.98 3.98
N ASN A 111 -1.31 -23.12 4.87
CA ASN A 111 -2.70 -22.69 4.67
C ASN A 111 -2.96 -21.24 5.10
N ASP A 112 -1.94 -20.54 5.63
CA ASP A 112 -2.11 -19.15 6.03
C ASP A 112 -2.28 -18.22 4.82
N THR A 113 -3.06 -17.16 5.03
CA THR A 113 -3.20 -16.06 4.08
C THR A 113 -2.82 -14.76 4.76
N ILE A 114 -1.99 -13.98 4.09
CA ILE A 114 -1.47 -12.71 4.56
C ILE A 114 -2.22 -11.59 3.83
N ILE A 115 -2.88 -10.73 4.59
CA ILE A 115 -3.46 -9.49 4.10
C ILE A 115 -2.39 -8.41 4.23
N ALA A 116 -1.91 -7.90 3.09
CA ALA A 116 -0.84 -6.92 3.05
C ALA A 116 -1.21 -5.65 2.29
N TYR A 117 -0.59 -4.53 2.62
CA TYR A 117 -0.83 -3.23 1.98
C TYR A 117 0.44 -2.37 2.01
N LEU A 118 0.53 -1.44 1.06
CA LEU A 118 1.44 -0.29 1.15
C LEU A 118 0.78 0.78 2.01
N GLN A 119 1.52 1.31 2.96
CA GLN A 119 1.13 2.37 3.87
C GLN A 119 2.02 3.59 3.64
N LEU A 120 1.40 4.74 3.43
CA LEU A 120 2.03 6.05 3.61
C LEU A 120 1.58 6.62 4.95
N SER A 121 2.47 7.22 5.73
CA SER A 121 2.08 7.78 7.03
C SER A 121 2.87 9.02 7.43
N TYR A 122 2.28 9.79 8.34
CA TYR A 122 3.00 10.81 9.10
C TYR A 122 3.69 10.18 10.31
N LYS A 123 4.74 10.84 10.82
CA LYS A 123 5.32 10.50 12.12
C LYS A 123 4.30 10.48 13.27
N GLU A 124 3.21 11.25 13.13
CA GLU A 124 2.14 11.40 14.12
C GLU A 124 1.04 10.31 14.03
N GLY A 125 1.21 9.29 13.17
CA GLY A 125 0.37 8.08 13.19
C GLY A 125 -0.87 8.08 12.30
N ARG A 126 -1.19 9.19 11.59
CA ARG A 126 -2.20 9.16 10.51
C ARG A 126 -1.65 8.44 9.28
N THR A 127 -2.44 7.55 8.70
CA THR A 127 -2.01 6.67 7.60
C THR A 127 -2.93 6.78 6.39
N TYR A 128 -2.35 6.61 5.20
CA TYR A 128 -3.04 6.33 3.95
C TYR A 128 -2.69 4.89 3.55
N PRO A 129 -3.53 3.91 3.91
CA PRO A 129 -3.37 2.55 3.43
C PRO A 129 -3.84 2.46 1.97
N THR A 130 -3.07 1.75 1.16
CA THR A 130 -3.58 1.21 -0.11
C THR A 130 -4.56 0.07 0.14
N LYS A 131 -5.37 -0.26 -0.86
CA LYS A 131 -6.20 -1.46 -0.78
C LYS A 131 -5.32 -2.70 -0.67
N SER A 132 -5.70 -3.60 0.23
CA SER A 132 -4.90 -4.77 0.53
C SER A 132 -4.83 -5.79 -0.61
N ILE A 133 -3.78 -6.60 -0.57
CA ILE A 133 -3.62 -7.85 -1.31
C ILE A 133 -3.71 -9.02 -0.35
N GLU A 134 -4.19 -10.14 -0.87
CA GLU A 134 -4.11 -11.43 -0.21
C GLU A 134 -2.93 -12.20 -0.80
N ILE A 135 -1.97 -12.57 0.04
CA ILE A 135 -0.80 -13.35 -0.36
C ILE A 135 -0.86 -14.69 0.40
N PRO A 136 -0.95 -15.83 -0.30
CA PRO A 136 -0.88 -17.12 0.38
C PRO A 136 0.51 -17.30 0.99
N ALA A 137 0.58 -17.74 2.24
CA ALA A 137 1.85 -17.93 2.95
C ALA A 137 2.77 -18.94 2.25
N ASN A 138 2.19 -19.87 1.49
CA ASN A 138 2.94 -20.81 0.66
C ASN A 138 3.88 -20.11 -0.34
N SER A 139 3.54 -18.90 -0.81
CA SER A 139 4.42 -18.09 -1.68
C SER A 139 5.73 -17.68 -1.03
N PHE A 140 5.82 -17.73 0.30
CA PHE A 140 7.06 -17.48 1.05
C PHE A 140 7.73 -18.80 1.46
N ILE A 141 6.95 -19.77 1.93
CA ILE A 141 7.47 -21.04 2.47
C ILE A 141 8.12 -21.88 1.36
N SER A 142 7.54 -21.95 0.17
CA SER A 142 8.07 -22.76 -0.93
C SER A 142 9.39 -22.24 -1.50
N LEU A 143 9.78 -21.01 -1.15
CA LEU A 143 11.03 -20.38 -1.56
C LEU A 143 12.14 -20.61 -0.53
N LYS A 144 11.84 -21.15 0.66
CA LYS A 144 12.84 -21.45 1.70
C LYS A 144 13.82 -22.51 1.24
#